data_AF-A0A950KV18-F1
#
_entry.id   AF-A0A950KV18-F1
#
_cell.length_a   1.000
_cell.length_b   1.000
_cell.length_c   1.000
_cell.angle_alpha   90.00
_cell.angle_beta   90.00
_cell.angle_gamma   90.00
#
_symmetry.space_group_name_H-M   'P 1'
#
loop_
_entity.id
_entity.type
_entity.pdbx_description
1 polymer ?
#
loop_
_entity_poly.entity_id
_entity_poly.type
_entity_poly.pdbx_seq_one_letter_code
_entity_poly.pdbx_strand_id
1 'polypeptide(L)'
;MTQAELANRLGSAQPSVARLERADANPTWNTLMEALRVTGHDLKLVPRRPAQLDVGQLRERLALTPAQRLRAFARSQRNLLQMQATARRTSGE
;
A
#
# COMPACT_ATOMS: atom_id res chain seq x y z
N MET A 1 -21.98 9.45 17.15
CA MET A 1 -22.03 8.47 18.24
C MET A 1 -21.00 8.89 19.28
N THR A 2 -21.40 9.03 20.54
CA THR A 2 -20.50 9.38 21.65
C THR A 2 -19.77 8.14 22.18
N GLN A 3 -18.69 8.34 22.96
CA GLN A 3 -18.01 7.23 23.63
C GLN A 3 -18.93 6.43 24.56
N ALA A 4 -19.86 7.10 25.25
CA ALA A 4 -20.84 6.45 26.13
C ALA A 4 -21.85 5.60 25.33
N GLU A 5 -22.30 6.11 24.18
CA GLU A 5 -23.17 5.35 23.26
C GLU A 5 -22.46 4.12 22.69
N LEU A 6 -21.19 4.25 22.31
CA LEU A 6 -20.38 3.13 21.83
C LEU A 6 -20.15 2.10 22.94
N ALA A 7 -19.83 2.55 24.15
CA ALA A 7 -19.62 1.69 25.30
C ALA A 7 -20.86 0.83 25.58
N ASN A 8 -22.05 1.45 25.56
CA ASN A 8 -23.33 0.74 25.71
C ASN A 8 -23.54 -0.30 24.59
N ARG A 9 -23.23 0.05 23.34
CA ARG A 9 -23.36 -0.90 22.21
C ARG A 9 -22.36 -2.07 22.28
N LEU A 10 -21.18 -1.83 22.85
CA LEU A 10 -20.14 -2.84 23.06
C LEU A 10 -20.33 -3.67 24.34
N GLY A 11 -21.30 -3.34 25.20
CA GLY A 11 -21.40 -3.94 26.53
C GLY A 11 -20.15 -3.69 27.40
N SER A 12 -19.51 -2.54 27.22
CA SER A 12 -18.26 -2.15 27.91
C SER A 12 -18.41 -0.81 28.64
N ALA A 13 -17.40 -0.44 29.43
CA ALA A 13 -17.39 0.84 30.13
C ALA A 13 -16.82 1.97 29.23
N GLN A 14 -17.32 3.20 29.38
CA GLN A 14 -16.83 4.36 28.63
C GLN A 14 -15.30 4.58 28.73
N PRO A 15 -14.62 4.37 29.88
CA PRO A 15 -13.16 4.44 29.95
C PRO A 15 -12.44 3.39 29.10
N SER A 16 -13.06 2.24 28.83
CA SER A 16 -12.51 1.22 27.93
C SER A 16 -12.54 1.70 26.48
N VAL A 17 -13.62 2.37 26.07
CA VAL A 17 -13.72 3.01 24.74
C VAL A 17 -12.70 4.15 24.62
N ALA A 18 -12.58 5.00 25.64
CA ALA A 18 -11.58 6.07 25.65
C ALA A 18 -10.14 5.51 25.52
N ARG A 19 -9.86 4.33 26.09
CA ARG A 19 -8.57 3.63 25.91
C ARG A 19 -8.38 3.10 24.48
N LEU A 20 -9.44 2.57 23.86
CA LEU A 20 -9.41 2.10 22.48
C LEU A 20 -9.17 3.22 21.47
N GLU A 21 -9.61 4.44 21.76
CA GLU A 21 -9.47 5.60 20.87
C GLU A 21 -8.09 6.29 20.96
N ARG A 22 -7.21 5.86 21.87
CA ARG A 22 -5.85 6.41 21.95
C ARG A 22 -5.02 5.96 20.75
N ALA A 23 -4.10 6.81 20.28
CA ALA A 23 -3.21 6.50 19.17
C ALA A 23 -2.31 5.27 19.42
N ASP A 24 -1.99 4.98 20.68
CA ASP A 24 -1.16 3.86 21.14
C ASP A 24 -1.96 2.63 21.56
N ALA A 25 -3.27 2.60 21.30
CA ALA A 25 -4.12 1.47 21.67
C ALA A 25 -3.70 0.19 20.91
N ASN A 26 -3.56 -0.91 21.66
CA ASN A 26 -3.31 -2.24 21.10
C ASN A 26 -4.44 -3.20 21.50
N PRO A 27 -5.63 -3.08 20.89
CA PRO A 27 -6.76 -3.97 21.18
C PRO A 27 -6.50 -5.39 20.72
N THR A 28 -7.21 -6.35 21.32
CA THR A 28 -7.29 -7.69 20.74
C THR A 28 -8.03 -7.64 19.39
N TRP A 29 -7.76 -8.64 18.54
CA TRP A 29 -8.49 -8.78 17.28
C TRP A 29 -10.01 -8.80 17.48
N ASN A 30 -10.50 -9.53 18.47
CA ASN A 30 -11.93 -9.61 18.77
C ASN A 30 -12.52 -8.24 19.12
N THR A 31 -11.83 -7.46 19.97
CA THR A 31 -12.28 -6.12 20.36
C THR A 31 -12.34 -5.18 19.16
N LEU A 32 -11.35 -5.24 18.26
CA LEU A 32 -11.34 -4.46 17.02
C LEU A 32 -12.53 -4.82 16.13
N MET A 33 -12.73 -6.12 15.88
CA MET A 33 -13.82 -6.59 15.01
C MET A 33 -15.20 -6.25 15.57
N GLU A 34 -15.37 -6.34 16.89
CA GLU A 34 -16.63 -5.98 17.53
C GLU A 34 -16.92 -4.48 17.45
N ALA A 35 -15.91 -3.64 17.67
CA ALA A 35 -16.02 -2.19 17.50
C ALA A 35 -16.38 -1.79 16.05
N LEU A 36 -15.76 -2.42 15.05
CA LEU A 36 -16.10 -2.20 13.65
C LEU A 36 -17.56 -2.62 13.36
N ARG A 37 -17.97 -3.79 13.83
CA ARG A 37 -19.33 -4.30 13.63
C ARG A 37 -20.40 -3.37 14.20
N VAL A 38 -20.27 -2.93 15.46
CA VAL A 38 -21.28 -2.07 16.10
C VAL A 38 -21.33 -0.65 15.53
N THR A 39 -20.27 -0.25 14.81
CA THR A 39 -20.20 1.02 14.08
C THR A 39 -20.59 0.88 12.60
N GLY A 40 -20.95 -0.32 12.14
CA GLY A 40 -21.38 -0.57 10.76
C GLY A 40 -20.25 -0.63 9.75
N HIS A 41 -19.02 -0.92 10.20
CA HIS A 41 -17.84 -1.07 9.35
C HIS A 41 -17.43 -2.53 9.22
N ASP A 42 -16.73 -2.83 8.13
CA ASP A 42 -16.09 -4.13 7.87
C ASP A 42 -14.60 -3.94 7.60
N LEU A 43 -13.78 -4.93 7.95
CA LEU A 43 -12.33 -4.90 7.79
C LEU A 43 -11.93 -5.78 6.61
N LYS A 44 -11.45 -5.15 5.54
CA LYS A 44 -10.85 -5.87 4.41
C LYS A 44 -9.34 -5.83 4.47
N LEU A 45 -8.72 -6.97 4.74
CA LEU A 45 -7.29 -7.15 4.58
C LEU A 45 -6.97 -7.34 3.10
N VAL A 46 -6.25 -6.38 2.52
CA VAL A 46 -5.69 -6.51 1.17
C VAL A 46 -4.19 -6.74 1.29
N PRO A 47 -3.62 -7.68 0.51
CA PRO A 47 -2.18 -7.81 0.43
C PRO A 47 -1.59 -6.45 0.01
N ARG A 48 -0.64 -5.94 0.80
CA ARG A 48 0.21 -4.86 0.33
C ARG A 48 0.99 -5.45 -0.84
N ARG A 49 0.60 -5.13 -2.08
CA ARG A 49 1.44 -5.48 -3.22
C ARG A 49 2.79 -4.80 -2.97
N PRO A 50 3.91 -5.53 -2.85
CA PRO A 50 5.20 -4.88 -3.01
C PRO A 50 5.17 -4.14 -4.35
N ALA A 51 5.88 -3.01 -4.46
CA ALA A 51 6.06 -2.33 -5.75
C ALA A 51 6.29 -3.41 -6.81
N GLN A 52 5.50 -3.41 -7.90
CA GLN A 52 5.53 -4.46 -8.91
C GLN A 52 6.96 -4.60 -9.44
N LEU A 53 7.72 -5.48 -8.81
CA LEU A 53 9.07 -5.82 -9.21
C LEU A 53 8.89 -7.04 -10.09
N ASP A 54 9.12 -6.86 -11.39
CA ASP A 54 9.19 -7.97 -12.31
C ASP A 54 10.46 -8.79 -11.99
N VAL A 55 10.26 -9.84 -11.19
CA VAL A 55 11.33 -10.75 -10.78
C VAL A 55 11.89 -11.51 -11.99
N GLY A 56 11.12 -11.66 -13.08
CA GLY A 56 11.60 -12.22 -14.35
C GLY A 56 12.65 -11.32 -14.97
N GLN A 57 12.30 -10.04 -15.17
CA GLN A 57 13.24 -9.03 -15.68
C GLN A 57 14.48 -8.89 -14.78
N LEU A 58 14.32 -8.98 -13.45
CA LEU A 58 15.44 -8.95 -12.52
C LEU A 58 16.40 -10.13 -12.75
N ARG A 59 15.87 -11.36 -12.86
CA ARG A 59 16.69 -12.57 -13.10
C ARG A 59 17.42 -12.50 -14.42
N GLU A 60 16.76 -12.07 -15.48
CA GLU A 60 17.38 -11.87 -16.80
C GLU A 60 18.54 -10.89 -16.72
N ARG A 61 18.38 -9.78 -16.00
CA ARG A 61 19.47 -8.80 -15.83
C ARG A 61 20.63 -9.31 -14.99
N LEU A 62 20.36 -10.14 -13.98
CA LEU A 62 21.40 -10.75 -13.15
C LEU A 62 22.20 -11.81 -13.92
N ALA A 63 21.60 -12.48 -14.91
CA ALA A 63 22.27 -13.42 -15.79
C ALA A 63 23.26 -12.76 -16.77
N LEU A 64 23.14 -11.45 -17.01
CA LEU A 64 24.07 -10.70 -17.86
C LEU A 64 25.41 -10.46 -17.15
N THR A 65 26.51 -10.49 -17.90
CA THR A 65 27.80 -10.00 -17.41
C THR A 65 27.77 -8.48 -17.14
N PRO A 66 28.69 -7.93 -16.32
CA PRO A 66 28.73 -6.49 -16.05
C PRO A 66 28.74 -5.62 -17.33
N ALA A 67 29.55 -6.00 -18.33
CA ALA A 67 29.62 -5.29 -19.61
C ALA A 67 28.30 -5.37 -20.41
N GLN A 68 27.63 -6.51 -20.37
CA GLN A 68 26.32 -6.68 -21.01
C GLN A 68 25.24 -5.84 -20.32
N ARG A 69 25.26 -5.75 -18.98
CA ARG A 69 24.33 -4.88 -18.23
C ARG A 69 24.51 -3.41 -18.61
N LEU A 70 25.75 -2.93 -18.69
CA LEU A 70 26.03 -1.54 -19.08
C LEU A 70 25.52 -1.25 -20.50
N ARG A 71 25.74 -2.16 -21.45
CA ARG A 71 25.21 -2.04 -22.82
C ARG A 71 23.68 -2.04 -22.85
N ALA A 72 23.04 -2.90 -22.06
CA ALA A 72 21.58 -2.95 -21.95
C ALA A 72 21.01 -1.63 -21.39
N PHE A 73 21.65 -1.07 -20.36
CA PHE A 73 21.28 0.23 -19.79
C PHE A 73 21.41 1.38 -20.80
N ALA A 74 22.55 1.48 -21.50
CA ALA A 74 22.76 2.53 -22.50
C ALA A 74 21.76 2.44 -23.66
N ARG A 75 21.32 1.23 -24.04
CA ARG A 75 20.22 1.06 -25.01
C ARG A 75 18.89 1.54 -24.44
N SER A 76 18.52 1.13 -23.23
CA SER A 76 17.24 1.55 -22.63
C SER A 76 17.15 3.07 -22.45
N GLN A 77 18.26 3.72 -22.08
CA GLN A 77 18.31 5.17 -21.95
C GLN A 77 18.03 5.88 -23.28
N ARG A 78 18.69 5.44 -24.37
CA ARG A 78 18.46 6.00 -25.70
C ARG A 78 17.02 5.84 -26.16
N ASN A 79 16.44 4.66 -25.97
CA ASN A 79 15.04 4.39 -26.32
C ASN A 79 14.09 5.31 -25.54
N LEU A 80 14.32 5.50 -24.24
CA LEU A 80 13.49 6.36 -23.41
C LEU A 80 13.53 7.82 -23.88
N LEU A 81 14.73 8.35 -24.18
CA LEU A 81 14.88 9.71 -24.69
C LEU A 81 14.15 9.90 -26.03
N GLN A 82 14.19 8.90 -26.92
CA GLN A 82 13.45 8.94 -28.18
C GLN A 82 11.92 8.93 -27.98
N MET A 83 11.43 8.12 -27.04
CA MET A 83 10.00 8.08 -26.70
C MET A 83 9.54 9.43 -26.14
N GLN A 84 10.32 10.03 -25.24
CA GLN A 84 10.02 11.36 -24.68
C GLN A 84 10.00 12.45 -25.75
N ALA A 85 10.96 12.45 -26.67
CA ALA A 85 11.01 13.40 -27.77
C ALA A 85 9.82 13.25 -28.73
N THR A 86 9.33 12.02 -28.92
CA THR A 86 8.16 11.75 -29.78
C THR A 86 6.86 12.14 -29.08
N ALA A 87 6.69 11.79 -27.82
CA ALA A 87 5.52 12.18 -27.02
C ALA A 87 5.37 13.71 -26.93
N ARG A 88 6.48 14.45 -26.77
CA ARG A 88 6.48 15.92 -26.75
C ARG A 88 6.04 16.54 -28.08
N ARG A 89 6.29 15.88 -29.21
CA ARG A 89 5.84 16.35 -30.53
C ARG A 89 4.35 16.13 -30.72
N THR A 90 3.83 14.98 -30.28
CA THR A 90 2.41 14.63 -30.44
C THR A 90 1.50 15.31 -29.42
N SER A 91 2.01 15.78 -28.27
CA SER A 91 1.24 16.55 -27.29
C SER A 91 1.22 18.06 -27.55
N GLY A 92 1.90 18.53 -28.60
CA GLY A 92 2.01 19.95 -28.96
C GLY A 92 1.22 20.35 -30.22
N GLU A 93 0.42 19.44 -30.76
CA GLU A 93 -0.61 19.67 -31.79
C GLU A 93 -2.00 19.58 -31.14
#